data_AF-V5Z345-F1
#
_entry.id   AF-V5Z345-F1
#
_cell.length_a   1.000
_cell.length_b   1.000
_cell.length_c   1.000
_cell.angle_alpha   90.00
_cell.angle_beta   90.00
_cell.angle_gamma   90.00
#
_symmetry.space_group_name_H-M   'P 1'
#
loop_
_entity.id
_entity.type
_entity.pdbx_description
1 polymer ?
#
loop_
_entity_poly.entity_id
_entity_poly.type
_entity_poly.pdbx_seq_one_letter_code
_entity_poly.pdbx_strand_id
1 'polypeptide(L)' 'MTRTNTHIKNDAIDALEKIRILTEAALCLTENKTERSAQAEMIGIVQDLATRVLEANQ' A
#
# COMPACT_ATOMS: atom_id res chain seq x y z
N MET A 1 8.52 26.23 -6.38
CA MET A 1 9.51 25.36 -5.70
C MET A 1 9.51 24.02 -6.41
N THR A 2 10.65 23.58 -6.94
CA THR A 2 10.77 22.31 -7.66
C THR A 2 10.81 21.18 -6.64
N ARG A 3 9.82 20.27 -6.68
CA ARG A 3 9.76 19.09 -5.80
C ARG A 3 11.01 18.25 -6.06
N THR A 4 11.79 17.95 -5.04
CA THR A 4 13.00 17.11 -5.18
C THR A 4 12.58 15.64 -5.25
N ASN A 5 13.42 14.80 -5.88
CA ASN A 5 13.18 13.36 -5.95
C ASN A 5 12.96 12.72 -4.57
N THR A 6 13.63 13.23 -3.54
CA THR A 6 13.45 12.78 -2.15
C THR A 6 12.04 13.03 -1.63
N HIS A 7 11.44 14.20 -1.92
CA HIS A 7 10.07 14.49 -1.51
C HIS A 7 9.06 13.58 -2.21
N ILE A 8 9.22 13.35 -3.51
CA ILE A 8 8.35 12.45 -4.29
C ILE A 8 8.40 11.02 -3.72
N LYS A 9 9.60 10.55 -3.33
CA LYS A 9 9.80 9.22 -2.75
C LYS A 9 9.12 9.07 -1.38
N ASN A 10 9.32 10.04 -0.48
CA ASN A 10 8.68 10.01 0.84
C ASN A 10 7.15 10.06 0.72
N ASP A 11 6.64 10.88 -0.19
CA ASP A 11 5.20 10.96 -0.47
C ASP A 11 4.65 9.61 -0.96
N ALA A 12 5.42 8.87 -1.77
CA ALA A 12 5.02 7.55 -2.26
C ALA A 12 4.99 6.49 -1.14
N ILE A 13 5.98 6.49 -0.25
CA ILE A 13 6.03 5.59 0.91
C ILE A 13 4.85 5.87 1.85
N ASP A 14 4.58 7.14 2.15
CA ASP A 14 3.43 7.55 2.98
C ASP A 14 2.09 7.16 2.35
N ALA A 15 1.96 7.27 1.01
CA ALA A 15 0.77 6.85 0.31
C ALA A 15 0.56 5.33 0.38
N LEU A 16 1.62 4.54 0.25
CA LEU A 16 1.57 3.08 0.36
C LEU A 16 1.13 2.63 1.76
N GLU A 17 1.65 3.26 2.82
CA GLU A 17 1.24 2.94 4.19
C GLU A 17 -0.24 3.26 4.44
N LYS A 18 -0.74 4.38 3.91
CA LYS A 18 -2.17 4.72 3.97
C LYS A 18 -3.03 3.69 3.24
N ILE A 19 -2.60 3.23 2.06
CA ILE A 19 -3.31 2.19 1.30
C ILE A 19 -3.33 0.89 2.09
N ARG A 20 -2.22 0.48 2.71
CA ARG A 20 -2.16 -0.71 3.58
C ARG A 20 -3.21 -0.64 4.69
N ILE A 21 -3.23 0.45 5.45
CA ILE A 21 -4.18 0.66 6.56
C ILE A 21 -5.64 0.61 6.07
N LEU A 22 -5.95 1.29 4.96
CA LEU A 22 -7.31 1.31 4.42
C LEU A 22 -7.74 -0.08 3.94
N THR A 23 -6.84 -0.85 3.35
CA THR A 23 -7.15 -2.18 2.82
C THR A 23 -7.34 -3.19 3.95
N GLU A 24 -6.54 -3.11 5.02
CA GLU A 24 -6.73 -3.88 6.26
C GLU A 24 -8.07 -3.55 6.93
N ALA A 25 -8.45 -2.27 7.01
CA ALA A 25 -9.75 -1.86 7.55
C ALA A 25 -10.91 -2.37 6.69
N ALA A 26 -10.77 -2.31 5.36
CA ALA A 26 -11.78 -2.80 4.44
C ALA A 26 -12.00 -4.32 4.56
N LEU A 27 -10.94 -5.10 4.84
CA LEU A 27 -11.03 -6.55 5.09
C LEU A 27 -11.96 -6.89 6.26
N CYS A 28 -11.91 -6.09 7.32
CA CYS A 28 -12.75 -6.27 8.52
C CYS A 28 -14.22 -5.89 8.28
N LEU A 29 -14.51 -5.10 7.25
CA LEU A 29 -15.87 -4.67 6.90
C LEU A 29 -16.51 -5.53 5.81
N THR A 30 -15.70 -6.35 5.13
CA THR A 30 -16.17 -7.22 4.05
C THR A 30 -16.87 -8.46 4.59
N GLU A 31 -18.15 -8.57 4.28
CA GLU A 31 -19.02 -9.65 4.77
C GLU A 31 -18.85 -10.94 3.95
N ASN A 32 -18.59 -10.82 2.64
CA ASN A 32 -18.50 -11.94 1.71
C ASN A 32 -17.10 -12.60 1.72
N LYS A 33 -17.07 -13.93 1.89
CA LYS A 33 -15.81 -14.71 1.88
C LYS A 33 -15.00 -14.56 0.60
N THR A 34 -15.65 -14.46 -0.56
CA THR A 34 -14.94 -14.30 -1.84
C THR A 34 -14.27 -12.93 -1.93
N GLU A 35 -14.99 -11.88 -1.55
CA GLU A 35 -14.46 -10.51 -1.52
C GLU A 35 -13.33 -10.36 -0.49
N ARG A 36 -13.44 -11.04 0.66
CA ARG A 36 -12.39 -11.07 1.69
C ARG A 36 -11.11 -11.72 1.17
N SER A 37 -11.22 -12.80 0.40
CA SER A 37 -10.06 -13.47 -0.22
C SER A 37 -9.39 -12.55 -1.26
N ALA A 38 -10.17 -11.88 -2.10
CA ALA A 38 -9.65 -10.92 -3.07
C ALA A 38 -8.99 -9.71 -2.40
N GLN A 39 -9.55 -9.21 -1.30
CA GLN A 39 -8.93 -8.16 -0.50
C GLN A 39 -7.61 -8.59 0.13
N ALA A 40 -7.51 -9.82 0.65
CA ALA A 40 -6.27 -10.33 1.20
C ALA A 40 -5.16 -10.36 0.14
N GLU A 41 -5.46 -10.77 -1.09
CA GLU A 41 -4.51 -10.69 -2.22
C GLU A 41 -4.12 -9.25 -2.54
N MET A 42 -5.07 -8.31 -2.58
CA MET A 42 -4.78 -6.90 -2.82
C MET A 42 -3.87 -6.30 -1.73
N ILE A 43 -4.06 -6.67 -0.46
CA ILE A 43 -3.15 -6.28 0.63
C ILE A 43 -1.73 -6.77 0.35
N GLY A 44 -1.58 -8.04 -0.04
CA GLY A 44 -0.28 -8.63 -0.39
C GLY A 44 0.41 -7.89 -1.53
N ILE A 45 -0.32 -7.57 -2.61
CA ILE A 45 0.22 -6.80 -3.75
C ILE A 45 0.70 -5.41 -3.32
N VAL A 46 -0.07 -4.72 -2.46
CA VAL A 46 0.32 -3.40 -1.93
C VAL A 46 1.59 -3.51 -1.08
N GLN A 47 1.70 -4.54 -0.24
CA GLN A 47 2.90 -4.78 0.59
C GLN A 47 4.13 -5.09 -0.27
N ASP A 48 3.99 -5.92 -1.30
CA ASP A 48 5.07 -6.23 -2.24
C ASP A 48 5.53 -4.97 -2.99
N LEU A 49 4.59 -4.15 -3.45
CA LEU A 49 4.89 -2.89 -4.12
C LEU A 49 5.63 -1.93 -3.18
N ALA A 50 5.18 -1.81 -1.94
CA ALA A 50 5.82 -0.97 -0.94
C ALA A 50 7.25 -1.42 -0.64
N THR A 51 7.45 -2.72 -0.48
CA THR A 51 8.77 -3.31 -0.25
C THR A 51 9.71 -3.03 -1.42
N ARG A 52 9.28 -3.27 -2.67
CA ARG A 52 10.09 -3.00 -3.86
C ARG A 52 10.45 -1.51 -4.01
N VAL A 53 9.53 -0.61 -3.67
CA VAL A 53 9.80 0.84 -3.68
C VAL A 53 10.83 1.22 -2.60
N LEU A 54 10.77 0.59 -1.43
CA LEU A 54 11.77 0.80 -0.36
C LEU A 54 13.14 0.23 -0.74
N GLU A 55 13.20 -0.98 -1.29
CA GLU A 55 14.45 -1.64 -1.73
C GLU A 55 15.12 -0.91 -2.88
N ALA A 56 14.36 -0.42 -3.87
CA ALA A 56 14.89 0.39 -4.96
C ALA A 56 15.42 1.77 -4.51
N ASN A 57 15.25 2.11 -3.24
CA ASN A 57 15.69 3.37 -2.64
C ASN A 57 16.87 3.22 -1.65
N GLN A 58 17.34 1.99 -1.40
CA GLN A 58 18.63 1.72 -0.73
C GLN A 58 19.79 1.79 -1.72
#